data_AF-A0A7W1QAV5-F1
#
_entry.id   AF-A0A7W1QAV5-F1
#
_cell.length_a   1.000
_cell.length_b   1.000
_cell.length_c   1.000
_cell.angle_alpha   90.00
_cell.angle_beta   90.00
_cell.angle_gamma   90.00
#
_symmetry.space_group_name_H-M   'P 1'
#
loop_
_entity.id
_entity.type
_entity.pdbx_description
1 polymer ?
#
loop_
_entity_poly.entity_id
_entity_poly.type
_entity_poly.pdbx_seq_one_letter_code
_entity_poly.pdbx_strand_id
1 'polypeptide(L)'
;MPKPGGGLRWLTWLDPAGDAEYRMAVRPLAGRIERALGPEAFAIRTQPCAGGPTLAPWAPARAAWRRTLRRVLRAAPPGTAFAVADVRDCYGSISPETIASLLGPDAAHVVAFLRHLHERGVRGLPIGPEPSAVLANAVLGEMDHAIRSTGARHVRWVDDVVLWGARPDVRRALCALDDVTRRMGLSLHQGKTRPVADIHEARAVALGGQDSSIIAAP
;
A
#
# COMPACT_ATOMS: atom_id res chain seq x y z
N MET A 1 7.58 13.05 13.20
CA MET A 1 7.80 11.73 13.84
C MET A 1 9.07 11.09 13.28
N PRO A 2 10.02 10.62 14.10
CA PRO A 2 11.24 9.95 13.59
C PRO A 2 10.90 8.64 12.87
N LYS A 3 11.62 8.31 11.80
CA LYS A 3 11.52 7.00 11.13
C LYS A 3 12.53 6.01 11.76
N PRO A 4 12.16 4.72 11.92
CA PRO A 4 13.14 3.67 12.25
C PRO A 4 14.16 3.58 11.11
N GLY A 5 15.41 3.95 11.36
CA GLY A 5 16.46 4.05 10.34
C GLY A 5 16.91 5.47 9.97
N GLY A 6 16.33 6.50 10.62
CA GLY A 6 16.74 7.89 10.48
C GLY A 6 15.82 8.74 9.59
N GLY A 7 15.84 10.05 9.81
CA GLY A 7 14.99 11.02 9.12
C GLY A 7 13.63 11.26 9.78
N LEU A 8 12.89 12.22 9.22
CA LEU A 8 11.59 12.66 9.74
C LEU A 8 10.44 12.20 8.82
N ARG A 9 9.33 11.81 9.43
CA ARG A 9 8.01 11.64 8.82
C ARG A 9 7.15 12.83 9.25
N TRP A 10 6.75 13.62 8.26
CA TRP A 10 5.76 14.67 8.43
C TRP A 10 4.38 14.02 8.50
N LEU A 11 3.61 14.38 9.53
CA LEU A 11 2.22 13.97 9.67
C LEU A 11 1.36 15.19 9.37
N THR A 12 0.28 14.97 8.63
CA THR A 12 -0.70 16.00 8.35
C THR A 12 -1.79 15.92 9.40
N TRP A 13 -1.97 17.00 10.14
CA TRP A 13 -3.09 17.16 11.05
C TRP A 13 -4.12 18.06 10.37
N LEU A 14 -5.30 17.53 10.08
CA LEU A 14 -6.44 18.31 9.59
C LEU A 14 -7.23 18.83 10.79
N ASP A 15 -7.78 20.04 10.70
CA ASP A 15 -8.78 20.46 11.67
C ASP A 15 -10.03 19.54 11.58
N PRO A 16 -10.90 19.53 12.61
CA PRO A 16 -12.04 18.62 12.64
C PRO A 16 -13.00 18.75 11.44
N ALA A 17 -13.16 19.95 10.88
CA ALA A 17 -14.03 20.15 9.73
C ALA A 17 -13.38 19.58 8.46
N GLY A 18 -12.08 19.84 8.26
CA GLY A 18 -11.32 19.27 7.15
C GLY A 18 -11.22 17.74 7.20
N ASP A 19 -11.05 17.14 8.38
CA ASP A 19 -11.06 15.68 8.53
C ASP A 19 -12.44 15.09 8.17
N ALA A 20 -13.53 15.72 8.63
CA ALA A 20 -14.89 15.29 8.32
C ALA A 20 -15.20 15.41 6.82
N GLU A 21 -14.82 16.52 6.18
CA GLU A 21 -14.96 16.72 4.73
C GLU A 21 -14.19 15.65 3.95
N TYR A 22 -12.94 15.38 4.32
CA TYR A 22 -12.13 14.37 3.64
C TYR A 22 -12.71 12.96 3.75
N ARG A 23 -13.19 12.58 4.95
CA ARG A 23 -13.89 11.31 5.16
C ARG A 23 -15.14 11.21 4.30
N MET A 24 -15.95 12.27 4.23
CA MET A 24 -17.15 12.31 3.42
C MET A 24 -16.84 12.21 1.92
N ALA A 25 -15.75 12.81 1.45
CA ALA A 25 -15.33 12.73 0.06
C ALA A 25 -14.87 11.32 -0.35
N VAL A 26 -14.25 10.55 0.56
CA VAL A 26 -13.75 9.19 0.27
C VAL A 26 -14.80 8.09 0.53
N ARG A 27 -15.75 8.33 1.44
CA ARG A 27 -16.76 7.34 1.85
C ARG A 27 -17.48 6.62 0.69
N PRO A 28 -17.92 7.30 -0.40
CA PRO A 28 -18.59 6.63 -1.52
C PRO A 28 -17.67 5.66 -2.29
N LEU A 29 -16.36 5.91 -2.27
CA LEU A 29 -15.36 5.14 -3.00
C LEU A 29 -14.88 3.91 -2.23
N ALA A 30 -14.89 3.99 -0.89
CA ALA A 30 -14.32 2.97 -0.01
C ALA A 30 -14.82 1.55 -0.31
N GLY A 31 -16.13 1.37 -0.50
CA GLY A 31 -16.69 0.05 -0.81
C GLY A 31 -16.24 -0.51 -2.17
N ARG A 32 -16.06 0.36 -3.19
CA ARG A 32 -15.55 -0.06 -4.51
C ARG A 32 -14.08 -0.44 -4.42
N ILE A 33 -13.28 0.37 -3.73
CA ILE A 33 -11.86 0.12 -3.50
C ILE A 33 -11.68 -1.20 -2.76
N GLU A 34 -12.39 -1.42 -1.66
CA GLU A 34 -12.32 -2.66 -0.87
C GLU A 34 -12.63 -3.90 -1.70
N ARG A 35 -13.66 -3.87 -2.54
CA ARG A 35 -14.03 -4.99 -3.42
C ARG A 35 -12.98 -5.29 -4.49
N ALA A 36 -12.18 -4.29 -4.88
CA ALA A 36 -11.09 -4.48 -5.84
C ALA A 36 -9.84 -5.12 -5.20
N LEU A 37 -9.72 -5.09 -3.87
CA LEU A 37 -8.58 -5.66 -3.15
C LEU A 37 -8.68 -7.19 -3.04
N GLY A 38 -7.62 -7.87 -3.46
CA GLY A 38 -7.48 -9.31 -3.29
C GLY A 38 -7.08 -9.74 -1.87
N PRO A 39 -7.09 -11.05 -1.57
CA PRO A 39 -6.69 -11.59 -0.27
C PRO A 39 -5.21 -11.40 0.08
N GLU A 40 -4.36 -11.07 -0.90
CA GLU A 40 -2.94 -10.74 -0.74
C GLU A 40 -2.70 -9.44 0.05
N ALA A 41 -3.66 -8.52 0.08
CA ALA A 41 -3.55 -7.21 0.71
C ALA A 41 -4.09 -7.27 2.14
N PHE A 42 -3.20 -7.10 3.13
CA PHE A 42 -3.58 -7.27 4.55
C PHE A 42 -3.79 -5.95 5.28
N ALA A 43 -3.08 -4.90 4.89
CA ALA A 43 -3.13 -3.62 5.59
C ALA A 43 -4.28 -2.74 5.08
N ILE A 44 -4.81 -1.90 5.98
CA ILE A 44 -5.71 -0.79 5.63
C ILE A 44 -6.97 -1.30 4.89
N ARG A 45 -7.46 -2.46 5.30
CA ARG A 45 -8.73 -3.01 4.81
C ARG A 45 -9.87 -2.27 5.48
N THR A 46 -10.94 -2.00 4.75
CA THR A 46 -12.15 -1.39 5.31
C THR A 46 -13.11 -2.47 5.78
N GLN A 47 -13.84 -2.19 6.86
CA GLN A 47 -14.89 -3.03 7.40
C GLN A 47 -16.19 -2.22 7.53
N PRO A 48 -17.37 -2.83 7.28
CA PRO A 48 -18.64 -2.17 7.52
C PRO A 48 -18.80 -1.75 8.99
N CYS A 49 -19.29 -0.53 9.24
CA CYS A 49 -19.66 -0.04 10.56
C CYS A 49 -20.90 0.87 10.45
N ALA A 50 -21.64 1.07 11.55
CA ALA A 50 -22.89 1.84 11.59
C ALA A 50 -22.74 3.30 11.12
N GLY A 51 -21.53 3.87 11.21
CA GLY A 51 -21.20 5.22 10.72
C GLY A 51 -20.66 5.29 9.30
N GLY A 52 -20.52 4.16 8.60
CA GLY A 52 -19.78 4.03 7.35
C GLY A 52 -18.58 3.08 7.50
N PRO A 53 -17.86 2.80 6.40
CA PRO A 53 -16.68 1.94 6.45
C PRO A 53 -15.60 2.57 7.32
N THR A 54 -14.98 1.75 8.18
CA THR A 54 -13.80 2.12 8.98
C THR A 54 -12.64 1.19 8.67
N LEU A 55 -11.41 1.58 9.03
CA LEU A 55 -10.29 0.64 8.89
C LEU A 55 -10.39 -0.53 9.88
N ALA A 56 -10.00 -1.70 9.38
CA ALA A 56 -9.79 -2.89 10.17
C ALA A 56 -8.65 -2.67 11.19
N PRO A 57 -8.73 -3.27 12.39
CA PRO A 57 -7.70 -3.09 13.41
C PRO A 57 -6.31 -3.53 12.92
N TRP A 58 -5.33 -2.65 13.11
CA TRP A 58 -3.96 -2.83 12.61
C TRP A 58 -3.27 -4.09 13.18
N ALA A 59 -3.35 -4.32 14.49
CA ALA A 59 -2.59 -5.39 15.15
C ALA A 59 -3.03 -6.80 14.72
N PRO A 60 -4.34 -7.13 14.70
CA PRO A 60 -4.83 -8.39 14.14
C PRO A 60 -4.43 -8.58 12.67
N ALA A 61 -4.56 -7.53 11.84
CA ALA A 61 -4.18 -7.58 10.44
C ALA A 61 -2.67 -7.87 10.26
N ARG A 62 -1.82 -7.20 11.04
CA ARG A 62 -0.36 -7.41 11.02
C ARG A 62 0.00 -8.81 11.47
N ALA A 63 -0.65 -9.32 12.51
CA ALA A 63 -0.47 -10.70 12.97
C ALA A 63 -0.88 -11.72 11.89
N ALA A 64 -1.99 -11.48 11.18
CA ALA A 64 -2.44 -12.31 10.08
C ALA A 64 -1.43 -12.31 8.92
N TRP A 65 -0.96 -11.14 8.49
CA TRP A 65 0.07 -10.99 7.46
C TRP A 65 1.35 -11.77 7.81
N ARG A 66 1.89 -11.56 9.02
CA ARG A 66 3.08 -12.29 9.51
C ARG A 66 2.85 -13.80 9.54
N ARG A 67 1.67 -14.26 9.95
CA ARG A 67 1.32 -15.68 9.99
C ARG A 67 1.28 -16.27 8.57
N THR A 68 0.65 -15.58 7.63
CA THR A 68 0.58 -15.98 6.22
C THR A 68 1.98 -16.05 5.62
N LEU A 69 2.79 -15.01 5.79
CA LEU A 69 4.15 -14.98 5.28
C LEU A 69 5.01 -16.12 5.84
N ARG A 70 4.96 -16.38 7.16
CA ARG A 70 5.66 -17.54 7.75
C ARG A 70 5.18 -18.88 7.19
N ARG A 71 3.88 -19.01 6.90
CA ARG A 71 3.33 -20.23 6.30
C ARG A 71 3.84 -20.42 4.88
N VAL A 72 3.79 -19.37 4.07
CA VAL A 72 4.29 -19.36 2.68
C VAL A 72 5.77 -19.75 2.65
N LEU A 73 6.59 -19.09 3.46
CA LEU A 73 8.02 -19.37 3.54
C LEU A 73 8.23 -20.85 3.88
N ARG A 74 7.62 -21.38 4.95
CA ARG A 74 7.80 -22.79 5.36
C ARG A 74 7.32 -23.81 4.33
N ALA A 75 6.29 -23.49 3.56
CA ALA A 75 5.68 -24.40 2.59
C ALA A 75 6.28 -24.27 1.18
N ALA A 76 7.23 -23.37 0.98
CA ALA A 76 7.82 -23.12 -0.33
C ALA A 76 8.67 -24.32 -0.79
N PRO A 77 8.40 -24.89 -1.96
CA PRO A 77 9.22 -25.96 -2.52
C PRO A 77 10.67 -25.52 -2.75
N PRO A 78 11.64 -26.45 -2.72
CA PRO A 78 13.00 -26.18 -3.17
C PRO A 78 13.02 -25.53 -4.57
N GLY A 79 13.86 -24.52 -4.76
CA GLY A 79 13.95 -23.78 -6.01
C GLY A 79 12.93 -22.65 -6.18
N THR A 80 12.05 -22.41 -5.20
CA THR A 80 11.19 -21.21 -5.18
C THR A 80 12.04 -19.95 -5.13
N ALA A 81 11.85 -19.05 -6.09
CA ALA A 81 12.46 -17.73 -6.07
C ALA A 81 11.58 -16.77 -5.26
N PHE A 82 12.23 -15.83 -4.59
CA PHE A 82 11.58 -14.78 -3.81
C PHE A 82 12.11 -13.41 -4.22
N ALA A 83 11.26 -12.39 -4.09
CA ALA A 83 11.67 -11.01 -4.15
C ALA A 83 10.85 -10.16 -3.18
N VAL A 84 11.44 -9.03 -2.82
CA VAL A 84 10.78 -7.97 -2.07
C VAL A 84 10.70 -6.72 -2.93
N ALA A 85 9.65 -5.93 -2.75
CA ALA A 85 9.47 -4.63 -3.37
C ALA A 85 8.87 -3.64 -2.37
N ASP A 86 9.23 -2.37 -2.52
CA ASP A 86 8.82 -1.24 -1.68
C ASP A 86 8.64 -0.03 -2.58
N VAL A 87 7.62 0.79 -2.33
CA VAL A 87 7.36 2.01 -3.11
C VAL A 87 8.04 3.19 -2.43
N ARG A 88 8.90 3.90 -3.17
CA ARG A 88 9.59 5.07 -2.64
C ARG A 88 8.59 6.18 -2.34
N ASP A 89 8.59 6.65 -1.09
CA ASP A 89 7.73 7.75 -0.63
C ASP A 89 6.26 7.57 -1.06
N CYS A 90 5.69 6.39 -0.79
CA CYS A 90 4.41 5.94 -1.33
C CYS A 90 3.31 7.02 -1.22
N TYR A 91 3.00 7.50 -0.01
CA TYR A 91 1.96 8.51 0.19
C TYR A 91 2.30 9.84 -0.48
N GLY A 92 3.53 10.31 -0.32
CA GLY A 92 3.99 11.58 -0.90
C GLY A 92 4.03 11.58 -2.44
N SER A 93 4.05 10.39 -3.06
CA SER A 93 4.11 10.25 -4.52
C SER A 93 2.74 10.05 -5.18
N ILE A 94 1.69 9.76 -4.41
CA ILE A 94 0.33 9.59 -4.97
C ILE A 94 -0.32 10.97 -5.13
N SER A 95 -0.48 11.43 -6.37
CA SER A 95 -1.07 12.73 -6.69
C SER A 95 -2.59 12.67 -6.85
N PRO A 96 -3.29 13.83 -6.76
CA PRO A 96 -4.69 13.95 -7.13
C PRO A 96 -4.96 13.45 -8.55
N GLU A 97 -4.03 13.65 -9.48
CA GLU A 97 -4.11 13.21 -10.86
C GLU A 97 -4.07 11.68 -10.98
N THR A 98 -3.21 11.01 -10.19
CA THR A 98 -3.19 9.54 -10.11
C THR A 98 -4.55 9.02 -9.61
N ILE A 99 -5.12 9.65 -8.57
CA ILE A 99 -6.44 9.29 -8.05
C ILE A 99 -7.54 9.55 -9.09
N ALA A 100 -7.51 10.69 -9.78
CA ALA A 100 -8.48 11.03 -10.81
C ALA A 100 -8.44 10.04 -11.98
N SER A 101 -7.24 9.68 -12.45
CA SER A 101 -7.06 8.72 -13.54
C SER A 101 -7.55 7.32 -13.18
N LEU A 102 -7.32 6.89 -11.93
CA LEU A 102 -7.67 5.55 -11.49
C LEU A 102 -9.16 5.42 -11.14
N LEU A 103 -9.70 6.41 -10.44
CA LEU A 103 -11.04 6.32 -9.88
C LEU A 103 -12.11 6.97 -10.75
N GLY A 104 -11.71 7.80 -11.71
CA GLY A 104 -12.59 8.45 -12.66
C GLY A 104 -13.47 9.54 -12.03
N PRO A 105 -14.60 9.88 -12.67
CA PRO A 105 -15.48 10.97 -12.25
C PRO A 105 -16.00 10.87 -10.82
N ASP A 106 -16.18 9.65 -10.30
CA ASP A 106 -16.64 9.41 -8.94
C ASP A 106 -15.69 10.00 -7.87
N ALA A 107 -14.41 10.19 -8.21
CA ALA A 107 -13.42 10.78 -7.32
C ALA A 107 -13.30 12.30 -7.43
N ALA A 108 -14.15 12.98 -8.21
CA ALA A 108 -14.04 14.42 -8.45
C ALA A 108 -13.99 15.24 -7.15
N HIS A 109 -14.83 14.91 -6.16
CA HIS A 109 -14.86 15.62 -4.88
C HIS A 109 -13.54 15.44 -4.11
N VAL A 110 -13.06 14.20 -3.94
CA VAL A 110 -11.81 13.95 -3.22
C VAL A 110 -10.59 14.52 -3.96
N VAL A 111 -10.59 14.50 -5.28
CA VAL A 111 -9.53 15.11 -6.10
C VAL A 111 -9.48 16.61 -5.89
N ALA A 112 -10.63 17.30 -5.88
CA ALA A 112 -10.71 18.72 -5.59
C ALA A 112 -10.19 19.05 -4.18
N PHE A 113 -10.60 18.25 -3.18
CA PHE A 113 -10.10 18.39 -1.80
C PHE A 113 -8.58 18.22 -1.71
N LEU A 114 -8.01 17.18 -2.35
CA LEU A 114 -6.57 16.95 -2.35
C LEU A 114 -5.79 18.06 -3.06
N ARG A 115 -6.30 18.60 -4.18
CA ARG A 115 -5.70 19.75 -4.86
C ARG A 115 -5.65 20.98 -3.96
N HIS A 116 -6.72 21.21 -3.20
CA HIS A 116 -6.78 22.30 -2.23
C HIS A 116 -5.75 22.14 -1.10
N LEU A 117 -5.46 20.91 -0.67
CA LEU A 117 -4.36 20.64 0.27
C LEU A 117 -2.99 20.85 -0.39
N HIS A 118 -2.84 20.49 -1.67
CA HIS A 118 -1.59 20.70 -2.43
C HIS A 118 -1.25 22.18 -2.59
N GLU A 119 -2.24 23.03 -2.84
CA GLU A 119 -2.11 24.49 -2.86
C GLU A 119 -1.57 25.06 -1.54
N ARG A 120 -1.77 24.34 -0.42
CA ARG A 120 -1.24 24.68 0.91
C ARG A 120 0.06 23.95 1.26
N GLY A 121 0.69 23.29 0.28
CA GLY A 121 1.99 22.65 0.44
C GLY A 121 1.95 21.20 0.94
N VAL A 122 0.78 20.57 1.06
CA VAL A 122 0.70 19.13 1.32
C VAL A 122 1.11 18.39 0.07
N ARG A 123 2.17 17.57 0.13
CA ARG A 123 2.61 16.75 -1.00
C ARG A 123 1.93 15.38 -0.98
N GLY A 124 1.40 14.98 -2.14
CA GLY A 124 0.78 13.66 -2.32
C GLY A 124 -0.45 13.47 -1.44
N LEU A 125 -0.69 12.25 -0.95
CA LEU A 125 -1.71 11.99 0.04
C LEU A 125 -1.25 12.44 1.44
N PRO A 126 -2.08 13.17 2.21
CA PRO A 126 -1.72 13.56 3.57
C PRO A 126 -1.51 12.31 4.45
N ILE A 127 -0.38 12.26 5.17
CA ILE A 127 -0.05 11.12 6.03
C ILE A 127 -0.70 11.33 7.40
N GLY A 128 -1.51 10.37 7.85
CA GLY A 128 -2.19 10.42 9.14
C GLY A 128 -3.70 10.19 9.01
N PRO A 129 -4.42 11.00 8.22
CA PRO A 129 -5.85 10.82 8.03
C PRO A 129 -6.20 9.45 7.43
N GLU A 130 -7.23 8.82 7.99
CA GLU A 130 -7.76 7.53 7.53
C GLU A 130 -8.08 7.48 6.03
N PRO A 131 -8.72 8.52 5.44
CA PRO A 131 -9.13 8.47 4.03
C PRO A 131 -7.95 8.32 3.06
N SER A 132 -6.77 8.87 3.39
CA SER A 132 -5.55 8.68 2.59
C SER A 132 -5.13 7.22 2.50
N ALA A 133 -5.34 6.47 3.57
CA ALA A 133 -4.98 5.07 3.61
C ALA A 133 -5.88 4.25 2.67
N VAL A 134 -7.18 4.56 2.64
CA VAL A 134 -8.13 3.95 1.69
C VAL A 134 -7.75 4.27 0.24
N LEU A 135 -7.44 5.53 -0.07
CA LEU A 135 -7.02 5.95 -1.41
C LEU A 135 -5.69 5.30 -1.83
N ALA A 136 -4.73 5.18 -0.92
CA ALA A 136 -3.47 4.50 -1.19
C ALA A 136 -3.70 3.04 -1.61
N ASN A 137 -4.66 2.35 -1.00
CA ASN A 137 -5.01 0.98 -1.37
C ASN A 137 -5.62 0.87 -2.78
N ALA A 138 -6.31 1.90 -3.28
CA ALA A 138 -6.75 1.92 -4.68
C ALA A 138 -5.53 1.84 -5.62
N VAL A 139 -4.54 2.71 -5.40
CA VAL A 139 -3.32 2.77 -6.23
C VAL A 139 -2.48 1.50 -6.10
N LEU A 140 -2.28 1.01 -4.86
CA LEU A 140 -1.51 -0.21 -4.61
C LEU A 140 -2.24 -1.47 -5.11
N GLY A 141 -3.56 -1.42 -5.28
CA GLY A 141 -4.34 -2.49 -5.91
C GLY A 141 -3.94 -2.76 -7.36
N GLU A 142 -3.49 -1.73 -8.10
CA GLU A 142 -2.97 -1.89 -9.47
C GLU A 142 -1.66 -2.69 -9.50
N MET A 143 -0.82 -2.52 -8.47
CA MET A 143 0.38 -3.36 -8.29
C MET A 143 0.01 -4.82 -8.06
N ASP A 144 -1.02 -5.07 -7.24
CA ASP A 144 -1.51 -6.43 -7.00
C ASP A 144 -2.02 -7.06 -8.30
N HIS A 145 -2.79 -6.30 -9.10
CA HIS A 145 -3.28 -6.77 -10.39
C HIS A 145 -2.15 -7.09 -11.37
N ALA A 146 -1.12 -6.23 -11.43
CA ALA A 146 0.05 -6.44 -12.26
C ALA A 146 0.78 -7.74 -11.88
N ILE A 147 0.98 -8.02 -10.59
CA ILE A 147 1.62 -9.26 -10.14
C ILE A 147 0.78 -10.49 -10.50
N ARG A 148 -0.55 -10.46 -10.29
CA ARG A 148 -1.44 -11.59 -10.61
C ARG A 148 -1.34 -12.01 -12.09
N SER A 149 -1.00 -11.09 -13.00
CA SER A 149 -0.85 -11.38 -14.42
C SER A 149 0.42 -12.16 -14.80
N THR A 150 1.39 -12.33 -13.88
CA THR A 150 2.72 -12.88 -14.22
C THR A 150 2.93 -14.35 -13.85
N GLY A 151 2.01 -14.92 -13.06
CA GLY A 151 2.13 -16.27 -12.48
C GLY A 151 2.81 -16.30 -11.10
N ALA A 152 3.44 -15.19 -10.68
CA ALA A 152 3.95 -15.06 -9.32
C ALA A 152 2.79 -14.90 -8.32
N ARG A 153 3.04 -15.28 -7.07
CA ARG A 153 2.15 -15.00 -5.94
C ARG A 153 2.78 -13.94 -5.06
N HIS A 154 1.96 -13.22 -4.29
CA HIS A 154 2.45 -12.22 -3.36
C HIS A 154 1.56 -12.03 -2.14
N VAL A 155 2.12 -11.35 -1.15
CA VAL A 155 1.41 -10.72 -0.04
C VAL A 155 1.91 -9.29 0.10
N ARG A 156 1.02 -8.38 0.50
CA ARG A 156 1.29 -6.96 0.62
C ARG A 156 0.86 -6.41 1.97
N TRP A 157 1.75 -5.62 2.58
CA TRP A 157 1.49 -4.81 3.76
C TRP A 157 1.76 -3.34 3.44
N VAL A 158 0.70 -2.57 3.19
CA VAL A 158 0.82 -1.20 2.65
C VAL A 158 1.64 -1.25 1.35
N ASP A 159 2.82 -0.65 1.30
CA ASP A 159 3.76 -0.63 0.18
C ASP A 159 4.80 -1.76 0.23
N ASP A 160 4.93 -2.48 1.35
CA ASP A 160 5.81 -3.64 1.47
C ASP A 160 5.21 -4.85 0.74
N VAL A 161 5.83 -5.28 -0.36
CA VAL A 161 5.41 -6.45 -1.14
C VAL A 161 6.44 -7.57 -1.00
N VAL A 162 5.96 -8.78 -0.69
CA VAL A 162 6.75 -10.00 -0.78
C VAL A 162 6.13 -10.89 -1.85
N LEU A 163 6.91 -11.24 -2.87
CA LEU A 163 6.47 -12.07 -3.99
C LEU A 163 7.33 -13.32 -4.15
N TRP A 164 6.73 -14.40 -4.63
CA TRP A 164 7.38 -15.70 -4.78
C TRP A 164 6.79 -16.51 -5.94
N GLY A 165 7.58 -17.46 -6.45
CA GLY A 165 7.16 -18.33 -7.54
C GLY A 165 8.37 -18.92 -8.28
N ALA A 166 8.16 -19.34 -9.53
CA ALA A 166 9.27 -19.68 -10.40
C ALA A 166 10.10 -18.43 -10.69
N ARG A 167 11.43 -18.59 -10.80
CA ARG A 167 12.35 -17.49 -11.11
C ARG A 167 11.93 -16.61 -12.30
N PRO A 168 11.49 -17.15 -13.46
CA PRO A 168 11.02 -16.30 -14.56
C PRO A 168 9.77 -15.48 -14.19
N ASP A 169 8.84 -16.05 -13.43
CA ASP A 169 7.60 -15.40 -13.02
C ASP A 169 7.88 -14.26 -12.05
N VAL A 170 8.78 -14.49 -11.08
CA VAL A 170 9.27 -13.48 -10.13
C VAL A 170 9.93 -12.30 -10.85
N ARG A 171 10.75 -12.59 -11.87
CA ARG A 171 11.35 -11.52 -12.70
C ARG A 171 10.30 -10.74 -13.48
N ARG A 172 9.34 -11.43 -14.11
CA ARG A 172 8.23 -10.78 -14.81
C ARG A 172 7.40 -9.92 -13.86
N ALA A 173 7.15 -10.38 -12.63
CA ALA A 173 6.45 -9.61 -11.60
C ALA A 173 7.18 -8.31 -11.26
N LEU A 174 8.51 -8.34 -11.07
CA LEU A 174 9.30 -7.14 -10.81
C LEU A 174 9.26 -6.15 -11.99
N CYS A 175 9.34 -6.63 -13.23
CA CYS A 175 9.17 -5.77 -14.40
C CYS A 175 7.77 -5.15 -14.47
N ALA A 176 6.73 -5.96 -14.27
CA ALA A 176 5.34 -5.48 -14.26
C ALA A 176 5.08 -4.44 -13.16
N LEU A 177 5.72 -4.60 -11.99
CA LEU A 177 5.70 -3.63 -10.91
C LEU A 177 6.40 -2.31 -11.28
N ASP A 178 7.57 -2.36 -11.92
CA ASP A 178 8.25 -1.15 -12.39
C ASP A 178 7.38 -0.41 -13.44
N ASP A 179 6.84 -1.14 -14.40
CA ASP A 179 5.98 -0.58 -15.46
C ASP A 179 4.71 0.08 -14.88
N VAL A 180 3.99 -0.61 -13.99
CA VAL A 180 2.74 -0.09 -13.42
C VAL A 180 3.01 1.10 -12.49
N THR A 181 4.07 1.05 -11.68
CA THR A 181 4.40 2.18 -10.78
C THR A 181 4.80 3.41 -11.59
N ARG A 182 5.61 3.26 -12.64
CA ARG A 182 5.97 4.36 -13.54
C ARG A 182 4.76 4.99 -14.22
N ARG A 183 3.81 4.18 -14.72
CA ARG A 183 2.56 4.69 -15.31
C ARG A 183 1.72 5.51 -14.33
N MET A 184 1.77 5.18 -13.05
CA MET A 184 1.04 5.88 -11.99
C MET A 184 1.80 7.08 -11.41
N GLY A 185 3.00 7.40 -11.93
CA GLY A 185 3.86 8.46 -11.39
C GLY A 185 4.60 8.07 -10.09
N LEU A 186 4.60 6.78 -9.75
CA LEU A 186 5.32 6.22 -8.59
C LEU A 186 6.67 5.65 -9.02
N SER A 187 7.49 5.27 -8.05
CA SER A 187 8.73 4.55 -8.31
C SER A 187 9.03 3.51 -7.24
N LEU A 188 9.60 2.37 -7.65
CA LEU A 188 10.11 1.38 -6.72
C LEU A 188 11.37 1.88 -6.02
N HIS A 189 11.50 1.54 -4.74
CA HIS A 189 12.69 1.86 -3.96
C HIS A 189 13.84 0.93 -4.35
N GLN A 190 14.74 1.39 -5.22
CA GLN A 190 15.84 0.60 -5.77
C GLN A 190 16.72 -0.11 -4.71
N GLY A 191 16.96 0.53 -3.55
CA GLY A 191 17.73 -0.08 -2.46
C GLY A 191 17.00 -1.15 -1.65
N LYS A 192 15.67 -1.27 -1.78
CA LYS A 192 14.83 -2.21 -1.03
C LYS A 192 14.14 -3.23 -1.94
N THR A 193 14.01 -2.92 -3.22
CA THR A 193 13.39 -3.77 -4.23
C THR A 193 14.46 -4.65 -4.85
N ARG A 194 14.38 -5.96 -4.59
CA ARG A 194 15.38 -6.91 -5.09
C ARG A 194 14.90 -8.35 -4.98
N PRO A 195 15.40 -9.25 -5.84
CA PRO A 195 15.43 -10.67 -5.54
C PRO A 195 16.16 -10.91 -4.22
N VAL A 196 15.71 -11.91 -3.47
CA VAL A 196 16.40 -12.39 -2.26
C VAL A 196 16.93 -13.79 -2.53
N ALA A 197 18.10 -14.09 -1.97
CA ALA A 197 18.86 -15.29 -2.26
C ALA A 197 18.12 -16.56 -1.82
N ASP A 198 17.46 -16.50 -0.67
CA ASP A 198 16.74 -17.62 -0.10
C ASP A 198 15.60 -17.20 0.84
N ILE A 199 14.94 -18.22 1.38
CA ILE A 199 13.86 -18.12 2.36
C ILE A 199 14.27 -17.41 3.66
N HIS A 200 15.52 -17.55 4.10
CA HIS A 200 16.01 -16.94 5.34
C HIS A 200 16.19 -15.44 5.16
N GLU A 201 16.73 -15.02 4.02
CA GLU A 201 16.83 -13.61 3.67
C GLU A 201 15.43 -13.00 3.45
N ALA A 202 14.54 -13.69 2.73
CA ALA A 202 13.14 -13.27 2.58
C ALA A 202 12.47 -13.04 3.94
N ARG A 203 12.72 -13.95 4.90
CA ARG A 203 12.21 -13.85 6.27
C ARG A 203 12.83 -12.67 7.02
N ALA A 204 14.13 -12.47 6.91
CA ALA A 204 14.84 -11.40 7.61
C ALA A 204 14.40 -10.02 7.10
N VAL A 205 14.28 -9.84 5.79
CA VAL A 205 13.84 -8.56 5.21
C VAL A 205 12.38 -8.27 5.54
N ALA A 206 11.49 -9.25 5.34
CA ALA A 206 10.06 -9.00 5.49
C ALA A 206 9.58 -9.02 6.95
N LEU A 207 10.20 -9.81 7.84
CA LEU A 207 9.81 -9.87 9.26
C LEU A 207 10.75 -9.10 10.20
N GLY A 208 11.94 -8.71 9.73
CA GLY A 208 12.92 -7.95 10.50
C GLY A 208 12.76 -6.43 10.41
N GLY A 209 11.92 -5.92 9.51
CA GLY A 209 11.47 -4.53 9.52
C GLY A 209 10.71 -4.21 10.80
N GLN A 210 11.36 -3.50 11.72
CA GLN A 210 10.75 -2.89 12.91
C GLN A 210 9.56 -2.03 12.51
N ASP A 211 8.49 -2.09 13.30
CA ASP A 211 7.15 -1.53 13.09
C ASP A 211 7.13 -0.13 12.46
N SER A 212 7.14 -0.04 11.13
CA SER A 212 7.37 1.22 10.40
C SER A 212 6.10 1.88 9.84
N SER A 213 4.93 1.28 10.04
CA SER A 213 3.66 1.80 9.52
C SER A 213 2.63 1.96 10.64
N ILE A 214 2.92 2.85 11.59
CA ILE A 214 1.89 3.51 12.40
C ILE A 214 1.14 4.45 11.47
N ILE A 215 0.08 3.93 10.84
CA ILE A 215 -1.13 4.69 10.58
C ILE A 215 -2.19 4.00 11.44
N ALA A 216 -2.17 4.34 12.72
CA ALA A 216 -3.33 4.20 13.57
C ALA A 216 -3.70 5.64 13.91
N ALA A 217 -4.75 6.15 13.27
CA ALA A 217 -5.50 7.24 13.88
C ALA A 217 -6.08 6.69 15.20
N PRO A 218 -6.14 7.51 16.27
CA PRO A 218 -6.70 7.10 17.55
C PRO A 218 -8.16 6.63 17.44
#